data_AF-A0A522B0T2-F1
#
_entry.id   AF-A0A522B0T2-F1
#
_cell.length_a   1.000
_cell.length_b   1.000
_cell.length_c   1.000
_cell.angle_alpha   90.00
_cell.angle_beta   90.00
_cell.angle_gamma   90.00
#
_symmetry.space_group_name_H-M   'P 1'
#
loop_
_entity.id
_entity.type
_entity.pdbx_description
1 polymer ?
#
loop_
_entity_poly.entity_id
_entity_poly.type
_entity_poly.pdbx_seq_one_letter_code
_entity_poly.pdbx_strand_id
1 'polypeptide(L)'
;MRFRGVIQIASVVLLAGLLAGRAWAGPQLAPEPTKPVSESGQVQGSACQRMGEGESLLAAQKKALSIAREAMLQKIKAFAENAELLSGQGIDHEVVAAASRIGLTNERITRQTVKGNQVCVWLTAMPNSPEISKLIKQRVHAKELAKKVQEPELASASSNFKLKVWTNHKAGEPFIEGERLIIYVESEKDAYLKLDYYTAEGKVVHLVPNVFTTEARIQGAQPYSFGAEGAVAEFKISPPFGAETIRAWASTVPFAAALTEADQVSDAAAYLEKVQTVMKSKAHDPTWAAAMVALQTSNKEDLQVAREREERERKKRGEGR
;
A
#
# COMPACT_ATOMS: atom_id res chain seq x y z
N MET A 1 -27.85 7.89 63.03
CA MET A 1 -27.76 8.61 61.74
C MET A 1 -28.38 7.67 60.69
N ARG A 2 -29.66 7.78 60.28
CA ARG A 2 -30.30 8.79 59.39
C ARG A 2 -29.52 8.94 58.07
N PHE A 3 -30.01 8.78 56.83
CA PHE A 3 -31.30 8.59 56.13
C PHE A 3 -30.95 7.92 54.76
N ARG A 4 -31.74 7.01 54.18
CA ARG A 4 -32.64 7.18 53.00
C ARG A 4 -32.05 7.97 51.81
N GLY A 5 -32.25 7.59 50.54
CA GLY A 5 -33.21 6.61 50.03
C GLY A 5 -33.28 6.50 48.50
N VAL A 6 -34.19 5.62 48.10
CA VAL A 6 -34.73 5.38 46.77
C VAL A 6 -35.60 6.56 46.34
N ILE A 7 -35.50 7.01 45.08
CA ILE A 7 -36.55 7.76 44.40
C ILE A 7 -36.65 7.30 42.93
N GLN A 8 -37.89 6.96 42.56
CA GLN A 8 -38.39 6.59 41.24
C GLN A 8 -39.42 7.66 40.87
N ILE A 9 -39.29 8.37 39.74
CA ILE A 9 -40.32 9.27 39.14
C ILE A 9 -40.07 9.28 37.62
N ALA A 10 -40.86 8.61 36.78
CA ALA A 10 -42.17 8.96 36.19
C ALA A 10 -42.07 9.72 34.86
N SER A 11 -42.87 9.23 33.90
CA SER A 11 -43.05 9.68 32.53
C SER A 11 -43.62 11.10 32.41
N VAL A 12 -43.27 11.78 31.31
CA VAL A 12 -44.08 12.86 30.72
C VAL A 12 -44.19 12.64 29.21
N VAL A 13 -45.40 12.86 28.72
CA VAL A 13 -45.91 12.60 27.38
C VAL A 13 -46.17 13.93 26.65
N LEU A 14 -46.02 13.90 25.32
CA LEU A 14 -46.59 14.77 24.26
C LEU A 14 -46.21 16.27 24.18
N LEU A 15 -45.66 16.63 23.01
CA LEU A 15 -46.19 17.74 22.22
C LEU A 15 -46.06 17.46 20.71
N ALA A 16 -47.18 17.62 20.01
CA ALA A 16 -47.31 17.59 18.56
C ALA A 16 -47.00 18.98 17.96
N GLY A 17 -46.56 19.04 16.70
CA GLY A 17 -46.39 20.30 15.97
C GLY A 17 -45.98 20.11 14.50
N LEU A 18 -46.89 20.46 13.58
CA LEU A 18 -46.75 20.41 12.12
C LEU A 18 -45.64 21.34 11.56
N LEU A 19 -45.03 20.98 10.41
CA LEU A 19 -45.22 21.65 9.11
C LEU A 19 -44.08 21.39 8.09
N ALA A 20 -44.51 21.45 6.83
CA ALA A 20 -43.76 21.78 5.60
C ALA A 20 -43.01 20.66 4.87
N GLY A 21 -43.52 20.36 3.67
CA GLY A 21 -42.95 19.46 2.71
C GLY A 21 -41.58 19.89 2.21
N ARG A 22 -40.75 18.90 1.94
CA ARG A 22 -39.53 19.04 1.15
C ARG A 22 -39.58 18.01 0.04
N ALA A 23 -39.42 18.49 -1.19
CA ALA A 23 -39.19 17.67 -2.37
C ALA A 23 -38.00 16.73 -2.11
N TRP A 24 -38.22 15.43 -2.26
CA TRP A 24 -37.16 14.43 -2.18
C TRP A 24 -36.38 14.44 -3.48
N ALA A 25 -35.33 15.25 -3.56
CA ALA A 25 -34.20 14.93 -4.41
C ALA A 25 -33.54 13.68 -3.81
N GLY A 26 -33.74 12.53 -4.44
CA GLY A 26 -33.26 11.25 -3.94
C GLY A 26 -31.73 11.21 -3.81
N PRO A 27 -31.17 10.63 -2.75
CA PRO A 27 -29.73 10.49 -2.61
C PRO A 27 -29.22 9.44 -3.60
N GLN A 28 -28.40 9.88 -4.54
CA GLN A 28 -27.56 9.02 -5.36
C GLN A 28 -26.47 8.44 -4.45
N LEU A 29 -26.72 7.22 -3.95
CA LEU A 29 -25.85 6.55 -2.98
C LEU A 29 -24.52 6.16 -3.66
N ALA A 30 -23.44 6.68 -3.10
CA ALA A 30 -22.07 6.41 -3.51
C ALA A 30 -21.74 4.90 -3.45
N PRO A 31 -20.87 4.39 -4.33
CA PRO A 31 -20.42 3.00 -4.28
C PRO A 31 -19.74 2.70 -2.94
N GLU A 32 -20.05 1.54 -2.34
CA GLU A 32 -19.38 1.03 -1.14
C GLU A 32 -17.86 0.95 -1.33
N PRO A 33 -17.05 1.14 -0.27
CA PRO A 33 -15.60 1.07 -0.34
C PRO A 33 -15.17 -0.33 -0.80
N THR A 34 -14.67 -0.40 -2.02
CA THR A 34 -14.30 -1.66 -2.65
C THR A 34 -13.04 -2.24 -2.04
N LYS A 35 -13.09 -3.50 -1.61
CA LYS A 35 -11.88 -4.25 -1.21
C LYS A 35 -10.88 -4.33 -2.40
N PRO A 36 -9.57 -4.30 -2.12
CA PRO A 36 -8.53 -4.38 -3.15
C PRO A 36 -8.51 -5.75 -3.84
N VAL A 37 -7.94 -5.77 -5.04
CA VAL A 37 -7.62 -6.94 -5.88
C VAL A 37 -6.95 -8.02 -5.03
N SER A 38 -7.41 -9.28 -5.13
CA SER A 38 -6.93 -10.37 -4.26
C SER A 38 -5.64 -11.03 -4.76
N GLU A 39 -4.88 -11.62 -3.84
CA GLU A 39 -3.60 -12.38 -3.98
C GLU A 39 -3.43 -13.20 -5.27
N SER A 40 -4.52 -13.69 -5.87
CA SER A 40 -4.51 -14.52 -7.09
C SER A 40 -4.47 -13.77 -8.42
N GLY A 41 -4.42 -12.43 -8.43
CA GLY A 41 -4.58 -11.62 -9.64
C GLY A 41 -6.04 -11.47 -10.09
N GLN A 42 -6.99 -11.86 -9.24
CA GLN A 42 -8.42 -11.68 -9.47
C GLN A 42 -8.86 -10.28 -9.09
N VAL A 43 -9.63 -9.65 -9.97
CA VAL A 43 -10.28 -8.37 -9.72
C VAL A 43 -11.67 -8.60 -9.15
N GLN A 44 -12.04 -7.75 -8.20
CA GLN A 44 -13.32 -7.79 -7.52
C GLN A 44 -14.20 -6.61 -7.92
N GLY A 45 -15.47 -6.88 -8.18
CA GLY A 45 -16.50 -5.90 -8.47
C GLY A 45 -17.70 -6.09 -7.55
N SER A 46 -18.38 -5.00 -7.24
CA SER A 46 -19.64 -5.05 -6.49
C SER A 46 -20.54 -3.91 -6.88
N ALA A 47 -21.84 -4.19 -6.97
CA ALA A 47 -22.84 -3.18 -7.23
C ALA A 47 -24.18 -3.55 -6.60
N CYS A 48 -24.96 -2.53 -6.27
CA CYS A 48 -26.33 -2.67 -5.78
C CYS A 48 -27.30 -1.95 -6.73
N GLN A 49 -28.37 -2.62 -7.13
CA GLN A 49 -29.42 -2.10 -7.99
C GLN A 49 -30.76 -2.13 -7.25
N ARG A 50 -31.49 -1.01 -7.27
CA ARG A 50 -32.90 -0.98 -6.85
C ARG A 50 -33.79 -1.44 -8.00
N MET A 51 -34.77 -2.26 -7.68
CA MET A 51 -35.85 -2.69 -8.56
C MET A 51 -36.83 -1.52 -8.76
N GLY A 52 -37.08 -1.16 -10.02
CA GLY A 52 -38.17 -0.27 -10.38
C GLY A 52 -39.54 -0.92 -10.19
N GLU A 53 -40.61 -0.12 -10.27
CA GLU A 53 -41.97 -0.64 -10.20
C GLU A 53 -42.25 -1.62 -11.36
N GLY A 54 -42.73 -2.82 -11.02
CA GLY A 54 -42.96 -3.89 -12.00
C GLY A 54 -41.70 -4.57 -12.55
N GLU A 55 -40.50 -4.18 -12.10
CA GLU A 55 -39.25 -4.78 -12.54
C GLU A 55 -39.01 -6.14 -11.85
N SER A 56 -38.66 -7.16 -12.64
CA SER A 56 -38.36 -8.49 -12.10
C SER A 56 -37.01 -8.52 -11.38
N LEU A 57 -36.89 -9.41 -10.39
CA LEU A 57 -35.63 -9.68 -9.68
C LEU A 57 -34.48 -10.00 -10.66
N LEU A 58 -34.78 -10.78 -11.70
CA LEU A 58 -33.80 -11.16 -12.72
C LEU A 58 -33.29 -9.96 -13.52
N ALA A 59 -34.16 -9.01 -13.86
CA ALA A 59 -33.78 -7.79 -14.58
C ALA A 59 -32.86 -6.91 -13.72
N ALA A 60 -33.23 -6.70 -12.45
CA ALA A 60 -32.39 -5.94 -11.52
C ALA A 60 -31.07 -6.64 -11.22
N GLN A 61 -31.05 -7.97 -11.14
CA GLN A 61 -29.82 -8.76 -11.00
C GLN A 61 -28.89 -8.60 -12.22
N LYS A 62 -29.43 -8.68 -13.45
CA LYS A 62 -28.65 -8.46 -14.68
C LYS A 62 -28.03 -7.05 -14.72
N LYS A 63 -28.79 -6.04 -14.32
CA LYS A 63 -28.29 -4.66 -14.19
C LYS A 63 -27.18 -4.54 -13.14
N ALA A 64 -27.39 -5.08 -11.94
CA ALA A 64 -26.36 -5.11 -10.90
C ALA A 64 -25.09 -5.83 -11.37
N LEU A 65 -25.23 -6.93 -12.11
CA LEU A 65 -24.10 -7.66 -12.69
C LEU A 65 -23.34 -6.80 -13.71
N SER A 66 -24.04 -6.11 -14.62
CA SER A 66 -23.41 -5.21 -15.60
C SER A 66 -22.60 -4.11 -14.92
N ILE A 67 -23.18 -3.46 -13.90
CA ILE A 67 -22.51 -2.38 -13.16
C ILE A 67 -21.30 -2.93 -12.38
N ALA A 68 -21.44 -4.10 -11.74
CA ALA A 68 -20.31 -4.74 -11.06
C ALA A 68 -19.19 -5.12 -12.03
N ARG A 69 -19.54 -5.56 -13.25
CA ARG A 69 -18.60 -5.87 -14.33
C ARG A 69 -17.84 -4.63 -14.79
N GLU A 70 -18.56 -3.55 -15.07
CA GLU A 70 -17.98 -2.26 -15.44
C GLU A 70 -17.04 -1.73 -14.36
N ALA A 71 -17.40 -1.85 -13.08
CA ALA A 71 -16.54 -1.45 -11.98
C ALA A 71 -15.22 -2.24 -11.94
N MET A 72 -15.21 -3.52 -12.32
CA MET A 72 -13.97 -4.30 -12.43
C MET A 72 -13.12 -3.85 -13.62
N LEU A 73 -13.74 -3.62 -14.77
CA LEU A 73 -13.05 -3.14 -15.96
C LEU A 73 -12.40 -1.77 -15.70
N GLN A 74 -13.10 -0.87 -15.00
CA GLN A 74 -12.55 0.42 -14.56
C GLN A 74 -11.34 0.25 -13.64
N LYS A 75 -11.35 -0.74 -12.73
CA LYS A 75 -10.18 -1.02 -11.87
C LYS A 75 -8.99 -1.56 -12.65
N ILE A 76 -9.21 -2.44 -13.63
CA ILE A 76 -8.12 -2.97 -14.46
C ILE A 76 -7.58 -1.86 -15.36
N LYS A 77 -8.47 -1.03 -15.93
CA LYS A 77 -8.08 0.15 -16.70
C LYS A 77 -7.23 1.11 -15.87
N ALA A 78 -7.68 1.49 -14.68
CA ALA A 78 -6.89 2.32 -13.77
C ALA A 78 -5.55 1.66 -13.40
N PHE A 79 -5.53 0.34 -13.22
CA PHE A 79 -4.29 -0.39 -12.96
C PHE A 79 -3.31 -0.36 -14.15
N ALA A 80 -3.82 -0.48 -15.37
CA ALA A 80 -3.05 -0.51 -16.62
C ALA A 80 -2.59 0.88 -17.06
N GLU A 81 -3.43 1.91 -16.94
CA GLU A 81 -3.06 3.32 -17.17
C GLU A 81 -1.98 3.74 -16.18
N ASN A 82 -2.12 3.37 -14.90
CA ASN A 82 -1.07 3.54 -13.90
C ASN A 82 0.10 2.55 -14.08
N ALA A 83 0.13 1.70 -15.11
CA ALA A 83 1.31 0.90 -15.46
C ALA A 83 2.02 1.51 -16.68
N GLU A 84 1.26 1.99 -17.66
CA GLU A 84 1.77 2.69 -18.85
C GLU A 84 2.51 3.97 -18.48
N LEU A 85 1.95 4.78 -17.57
CA LEU A 85 2.63 5.98 -17.04
C LEU A 85 3.91 5.65 -16.26
N LEU A 86 4.11 4.39 -15.83
CA LEU A 86 5.11 3.96 -14.84
C LEU A 86 6.20 3.05 -15.40
N SER A 87 6.45 3.06 -16.70
CA SER A 87 7.48 2.21 -17.29
C SER A 87 8.62 2.98 -17.94
N GLY A 88 8.41 4.20 -18.46
CA GLY A 88 9.42 5.02 -19.15
C GLY A 88 9.99 4.41 -20.45
N GLN A 89 10.07 3.09 -20.53
CA GLN A 89 10.10 2.27 -21.72
C GLN A 89 8.67 1.89 -22.01
N GLY A 90 8.06 2.55 -23.00
CA GLY A 90 6.65 2.40 -23.32
C GLY A 90 6.20 0.96 -23.13
N ILE A 91 5.32 0.73 -22.15
CA ILE A 91 4.45 -0.43 -22.23
C ILE A 91 3.83 -0.33 -23.61
N ASP A 92 3.96 -1.41 -24.41
CA ASP A 92 3.47 -1.43 -25.77
C ASP A 92 2.10 -0.76 -25.82
N HIS A 93 1.92 0.16 -26.76
CA HIS A 93 0.63 0.79 -27.08
C HIS A 93 -0.50 -0.28 -27.23
N GLU A 94 -0.09 -1.54 -27.44
CA GLU A 94 -0.85 -2.77 -27.44
C GLU A 94 -1.42 -3.20 -26.06
N VAL A 95 -0.77 -2.95 -24.92
CA VAL A 95 -1.30 -3.25 -23.57
C VAL A 95 -2.40 -2.27 -23.15
N VAL A 96 -2.32 -1.01 -23.60
CA VAL A 96 -3.34 0.02 -23.34
C VAL A 96 -4.46 -0.01 -24.38
N ALA A 97 -4.15 -0.37 -25.62
CA ALA A 97 -5.18 -0.82 -26.58
C ALA A 97 -5.86 -2.12 -26.10
N ALA A 98 -5.11 -3.05 -25.49
CA ALA A 98 -5.65 -4.22 -24.83
C ALA A 98 -6.47 -3.83 -23.61
N ALA A 99 -6.12 -2.74 -22.90
CA ALA A 99 -6.90 -2.22 -21.78
C ALA A 99 -8.34 -1.85 -22.20
N SER A 100 -8.47 -1.25 -23.38
CA SER A 100 -9.76 -0.94 -24.02
C SER A 100 -10.49 -2.19 -24.55
N ARG A 101 -9.79 -3.32 -24.68
CA ARG A 101 -10.32 -4.65 -25.05
C ARG A 101 -10.35 -5.64 -23.87
N ILE A 102 -10.11 -5.18 -22.63
CA ILE A 102 -10.06 -6.07 -21.46
C ILE A 102 -11.41 -6.78 -21.35
N GLY A 103 -11.40 -8.04 -21.74
CA GLY A 103 -12.42 -8.98 -21.34
C GLY A 103 -12.20 -9.37 -19.88
N LEU A 104 -13.25 -9.90 -19.28
CA LEU A 104 -13.14 -10.64 -18.04
C LEU A 104 -13.29 -12.13 -18.37
N THR A 105 -12.48 -12.97 -17.74
CA THR A 105 -12.62 -14.42 -17.78
C THR A 105 -12.87 -14.94 -16.37
N ASN A 106 -13.39 -16.17 -16.26
CA ASN A 106 -13.63 -16.84 -14.99
C ASN A 106 -14.49 -16.03 -14.01
N GLU A 107 -15.51 -15.36 -14.53
CA GLU A 107 -16.46 -14.58 -13.73
C GLU A 107 -17.26 -15.47 -12.78
N ARG A 108 -17.19 -15.16 -11.49
CA ARG A 108 -17.91 -15.89 -10.43
C ARG A 108 -18.61 -14.93 -9.47
N ILE A 109 -19.92 -15.06 -9.35
CA ILE A 109 -20.68 -14.37 -8.31
C ILE A 109 -20.27 -15.00 -6.97
N THR A 110 -19.60 -14.22 -6.13
CA THR A 110 -19.14 -14.68 -4.81
C THR A 110 -20.19 -14.48 -3.73
N ARG A 111 -21.04 -13.47 -3.91
CA ARG A 111 -22.12 -13.15 -3.00
C ARG A 111 -23.25 -12.46 -3.74
N GLN A 112 -24.48 -12.75 -3.32
CA GLN A 112 -25.66 -12.00 -3.72
C GLN A 112 -26.57 -11.81 -2.52
N THR A 113 -27.15 -10.62 -2.39
CA THR A 113 -28.14 -10.34 -1.35
C THR A 113 -29.32 -9.59 -1.95
N VAL A 114 -30.52 -9.94 -1.50
CA VAL A 114 -31.75 -9.21 -1.79
C VAL A 114 -32.27 -8.65 -0.48
N LYS A 115 -32.41 -7.33 -0.39
CA LYS A 115 -32.96 -6.62 0.78
C LYS A 115 -34.03 -5.65 0.31
N GLY A 116 -35.29 -5.92 0.66
CA GLY A 116 -36.42 -5.13 0.19
C GLY A 116 -36.48 -5.10 -1.34
N ASN A 117 -36.48 -3.90 -1.93
CA ASN A 117 -36.45 -3.71 -3.38
C ASN A 117 -35.03 -3.60 -3.97
N GLN A 118 -33.99 -4.06 -3.27
CA GLN A 118 -32.60 -3.89 -3.70
C GLN A 118 -31.88 -5.24 -3.84
N VAL A 119 -31.15 -5.38 -4.94
CA VAL A 119 -30.27 -6.53 -5.23
C VAL A 119 -28.83 -6.05 -5.23
N CYS A 120 -27.98 -6.68 -4.43
CA CYS A 120 -26.54 -6.45 -4.47
C CYS A 120 -25.82 -7.71 -4.92
N VAL A 121 -24.82 -7.53 -5.77
CA VAL A 121 -24.00 -8.61 -6.34
C VAL A 121 -22.53 -8.28 -6.11
N TRP A 122 -21.76 -9.30 -5.71
CA TRP A 122 -20.31 -9.29 -5.65
C TRP A 122 -19.77 -10.33 -6.63
N LEU A 123 -18.79 -9.93 -7.42
CA LEU A 123 -18.25 -10.69 -8.54
C LEU A 123 -16.72 -10.70 -8.43
N THR A 124 -16.11 -11.84 -8.71
CA THR A 124 -14.68 -11.97 -8.98
C THR A 124 -14.46 -12.35 -10.43
N ALA A 125 -13.36 -11.88 -11.02
CA ALA A 125 -12.97 -12.25 -12.38
C ALA A 125 -11.45 -12.12 -12.56
N MET A 126 -10.93 -12.67 -13.66
CA MET A 126 -9.56 -12.46 -14.12
C MET A 126 -9.56 -11.56 -15.36
N PRO A 127 -8.54 -10.70 -15.54
CA PRO A 127 -8.33 -10.03 -16.81
C PRO A 127 -8.14 -11.06 -17.94
N ASN A 128 -8.75 -10.83 -19.10
CA ASN A 128 -8.53 -11.62 -20.32
C ASN A 128 -7.20 -11.29 -21.02
N SER A 129 -6.17 -10.93 -20.24
CA SER A 129 -4.79 -10.75 -20.69
C SER A 129 -3.86 -11.35 -19.63
N PRO A 130 -2.99 -12.31 -20.02
CA PRO A 130 -2.01 -12.88 -19.11
C PRO A 130 -0.96 -11.85 -18.66
N GLU A 131 -0.61 -10.87 -19.49
CA GLU A 131 0.34 -9.79 -19.18
C GLU A 131 -0.20 -8.89 -18.06
N ILE A 132 -1.44 -8.39 -18.20
CA ILE A 132 -2.12 -7.60 -17.18
C ILE A 132 -2.25 -8.40 -15.89
N SER A 133 -2.64 -9.68 -15.99
CA SER A 133 -2.77 -10.57 -14.83
C SER A 133 -1.44 -10.76 -14.09
N LYS A 134 -0.33 -10.88 -14.82
CA LYS A 134 1.02 -10.98 -14.27
C LYS A 134 1.42 -9.71 -13.53
N LEU A 135 1.21 -8.53 -14.15
CA LEU A 135 1.49 -7.24 -13.53
C LEU A 135 0.69 -7.03 -12.24
N ILE A 136 -0.59 -7.39 -12.24
CA ILE A 136 -1.44 -7.34 -11.05
C ILE A 136 -0.87 -8.21 -9.93
N LYS A 137 -0.54 -9.48 -10.23
CA LYS A 137 0.06 -10.39 -9.25
C LYS A 137 1.36 -9.83 -8.69
N GLN A 138 2.23 -9.29 -9.55
CA GLN A 138 3.49 -8.69 -9.13
C GLN A 138 3.27 -7.53 -8.16
N ARG A 139 2.36 -6.58 -8.48
CA ARG A 139 2.10 -5.44 -7.59
C ARG A 139 1.41 -5.82 -6.28
N VAL A 140 0.49 -6.79 -6.30
CA VAL A 140 -0.15 -7.28 -5.07
C VAL A 140 0.90 -7.94 -4.17
N HIS A 141 1.73 -8.81 -4.74
CA HIS A 141 2.83 -9.47 -4.03
C HIS A 141 3.84 -8.45 -3.48
N ALA A 142 4.23 -7.45 -4.27
CA ALA A 142 5.15 -6.40 -3.82
C ALA A 142 4.55 -5.58 -2.67
N LYS A 143 3.24 -5.27 -2.70
CA LYS A 143 2.55 -4.57 -1.61
C LYS A 143 2.48 -5.39 -0.33
N GLU A 144 2.23 -6.69 -0.43
CA GLU A 144 2.25 -7.60 0.72
C GLU A 144 3.66 -7.76 1.27
N LEU A 145 4.65 -7.85 0.40
CA LEU A 145 6.06 -7.89 0.78
C LEU A 145 6.48 -6.61 1.49
N ALA A 146 6.11 -5.43 0.98
CA ALA A 146 6.37 -4.16 1.63
C ALA A 146 5.79 -4.12 3.05
N LYS A 147 4.59 -4.67 3.26
CA LYS A 147 4.02 -4.80 4.62
C LYS A 147 4.86 -5.72 5.51
N LYS A 148 5.25 -6.90 5.01
CA LYS A 148 6.08 -7.86 5.76
C LYS A 148 7.45 -7.27 6.13
N VAL A 149 8.08 -6.54 5.21
CA VAL A 149 9.35 -5.85 5.46
C VAL A 149 9.19 -4.79 6.55
N GLN A 150 8.01 -4.20 6.71
CA GLN A 150 7.71 -3.19 7.73
C GLN A 150 7.18 -3.78 9.05
N GLU A 151 7.15 -5.11 9.21
CA GLU A 151 6.65 -5.73 10.44
C GLU A 151 7.56 -5.45 11.65
N PRO A 152 6.97 -5.18 12.83
CA PRO A 152 7.73 -4.83 14.03
C PRO A 152 8.69 -5.93 14.47
N GLU A 153 8.35 -7.20 14.31
CA GLU A 153 9.17 -8.33 14.78
C GLU A 153 10.56 -8.35 14.10
N LEU A 154 10.65 -7.83 12.88
CA LEU A 154 11.88 -7.61 12.14
C LEU A 154 12.59 -6.29 12.51
N ALA A 155 11.88 -5.31 13.07
CA ALA A 155 12.38 -4.00 13.48
C ALA A 155 12.70 -3.91 14.98
N SER A 156 12.17 -4.82 15.80
CA SER A 156 12.18 -4.80 17.26
C SER A 156 13.01 -5.93 17.87
N ALA A 157 13.87 -6.60 17.08
CA ALA A 157 14.99 -7.35 17.64
C ALA A 157 15.71 -6.37 18.57
N SER A 158 15.59 -6.60 19.88
CA SER A 158 15.83 -5.61 20.93
C SER A 158 17.16 -4.90 20.72
N SER A 159 17.08 -3.66 20.25
CA SER A 159 18.24 -2.86 19.86
C SER A 159 18.99 -2.48 21.12
N ASN A 160 20.07 -3.18 21.43
CA ASN A 160 20.86 -2.94 22.64
C ASN A 160 21.75 -1.70 22.55
N PHE A 161 21.79 -1.06 21.37
CA PHE A 161 22.30 0.30 21.14
C PHE A 161 21.45 0.97 20.05
N LYS A 162 21.49 2.30 19.95
CA LYS A 162 20.64 3.04 19.00
C LYS A 162 21.20 2.98 17.57
N LEU A 163 20.32 2.70 16.63
CA LEU A 163 20.55 2.87 15.19
C LEU A 163 19.42 3.74 14.64
N LYS A 164 19.77 4.74 13.83
CA LYS A 164 18.82 5.60 13.14
C LYS A 164 19.02 5.49 11.64
N VAL A 165 17.90 5.48 10.93
CA VAL A 165 17.87 5.57 9.46
C VAL A 165 16.79 6.58 9.09
N TRP A 166 17.13 7.52 8.22
CA TRP A 166 16.19 8.52 7.71
C TRP A 166 16.60 8.94 6.29
N THR A 167 15.81 9.79 5.67
CA THR A 167 16.08 10.29 4.32
C THR A 167 16.08 11.82 4.27
N ASN A 168 16.37 12.38 3.10
CA ASN A 168 16.22 13.81 2.83
C ASN A 168 14.75 14.29 2.73
N HIS A 169 13.76 13.41 2.94
CA HIS A 169 12.35 13.78 3.04
C HIS A 169 11.86 13.68 4.48
N LYS A 170 10.84 14.46 4.82
CA LYS A 170 10.16 14.30 6.11
C LYS A 170 9.38 12.99 6.11
N ALA A 171 9.25 12.39 7.29
CA ALA A 171 8.47 11.17 7.46
C ALA A 171 7.03 11.37 6.96
N GLY A 172 6.58 10.51 6.04
CA GLY A 172 5.25 10.57 5.45
C GLY A 172 5.12 11.46 4.21
N GLU A 173 6.11 12.28 3.87
CA GLU A 173 6.13 12.99 2.58
C GLU A 173 6.55 12.01 1.46
N PRO A 174 5.79 11.89 0.36
CA PRO A 174 6.17 11.03 -0.73
C PRO A 174 7.37 11.60 -1.49
N PHE A 175 8.16 10.71 -2.06
CA PHE A 175 9.19 10.98 -3.03
C PHE A 175 8.60 11.04 -4.44
N ILE A 176 9.03 12.01 -5.23
CA ILE A 176 8.54 12.26 -6.58
C ILE A 176 9.54 11.74 -7.61
N GLU A 177 9.03 11.27 -8.74
CA GLU A 177 9.85 10.94 -9.90
C GLU A 177 10.92 12.00 -10.20
N GLY A 178 12.14 11.51 -10.42
CA GLY A 178 13.33 12.30 -10.71
C GLY A 178 13.98 12.94 -9.49
N GLU A 179 13.32 12.92 -8.32
CA GLU A 179 13.94 13.39 -7.08
C GLU A 179 15.08 12.49 -6.66
N ARG A 180 16.03 13.09 -5.94
CA ARG A 180 17.18 12.39 -5.39
C ARG A 180 16.81 11.81 -4.04
N LEU A 181 17.06 10.51 -3.87
CA LEU A 181 17.00 9.85 -2.57
C LEU A 181 18.38 9.88 -1.91
N ILE A 182 18.47 10.55 -0.76
CA ILE A 182 19.65 10.50 0.11
C ILE A 182 19.24 9.79 1.38
N ILE A 183 19.97 8.72 1.71
CA ILE A 183 19.76 7.90 2.89
C ILE A 183 20.81 8.28 3.92
N TYR A 184 20.38 8.47 5.16
CA TYR A 184 21.26 8.75 6.28
C TYR A 184 21.19 7.62 7.30
N VAL A 185 22.35 7.22 7.81
CA VAL A 185 22.47 6.19 8.86
C VAL A 185 23.38 6.70 9.96
N GLU A 186 22.96 6.54 11.21
CA GLU A 186 23.76 6.88 12.39
C GLU A 186 23.64 5.74 13.41
N SER A 187 24.79 5.18 13.79
CA SER A 187 24.89 4.15 14.83
C SER A 187 25.47 4.77 16.10
N GLU A 188 25.00 4.36 17.27
CA GLU A 188 25.61 4.76 18.56
C GLU A 188 27.02 4.20 18.75
N LYS A 189 27.32 3.04 18.13
CA LYS A 189 28.60 2.33 18.28
C LYS A 189 29.29 2.12 16.93
N ASP A 190 30.61 1.95 16.97
CA ASP A 190 31.36 1.41 15.85
C ASP A 190 30.78 0.05 15.44
N ALA A 191 30.42 -0.09 14.17
CA ALA A 191 29.69 -1.26 13.71
C ALA A 191 29.97 -1.58 12.25
N TYR A 192 29.84 -2.86 11.92
CA TYR A 192 29.59 -3.30 10.56
C TYR A 192 28.18 -2.89 10.19
N LEU A 193 28.04 -2.25 9.03
CA LEU A 193 26.77 -1.78 8.49
C LEU A 193 26.30 -2.72 7.38
N LYS A 194 25.01 -3.04 7.41
CA LYS A 194 24.30 -3.61 6.28
C LYS A 194 23.10 -2.75 5.97
N LEU A 195 22.95 -2.36 4.71
CA LEU A 195 21.92 -1.45 4.25
C LEU A 195 21.25 -2.04 3.02
N ASP A 196 19.96 -2.33 3.12
CA ASP A 196 19.15 -2.91 2.05
C ASP A 196 18.00 -1.96 1.67
N TYR A 197 17.74 -1.83 0.37
CA TYR A 197 16.65 -1.05 -0.20
C TYR A 197 15.62 -1.96 -0.89
N TYR A 198 14.45 -2.07 -0.27
CA TYR A 198 13.31 -2.80 -0.78
C TYR A 198 12.47 -1.90 -1.67
N THR A 199 12.39 -2.27 -2.95
CA THR A 199 11.74 -1.50 -4.02
C THR A 199 10.27 -1.88 -4.17
N ALA A 200 9.48 -1.01 -4.83
CA ALA A 200 8.07 -1.25 -5.12
C ALA A 200 7.83 -2.41 -6.11
N GLU A 201 8.89 -2.92 -6.74
CA GLU A 201 8.89 -4.10 -7.62
C GLU A 201 8.96 -5.43 -6.88
N GLY A 202 9.23 -5.40 -5.58
CA GLY A 202 9.54 -6.61 -4.82
C GLY A 202 10.97 -7.10 -5.06
N LYS A 203 11.90 -6.19 -5.36
CA LYS A 203 13.34 -6.46 -5.34
C LYS A 203 14.00 -5.80 -4.14
N VAL A 204 15.12 -6.37 -3.72
CA VAL A 204 16.00 -5.78 -2.70
C VAL A 204 17.33 -5.45 -3.35
N VAL A 205 17.77 -4.21 -3.20
CA VAL A 205 19.10 -3.75 -3.59
C VAL A 205 19.97 -3.72 -2.33
N HIS A 206 21.09 -4.43 -2.37
CA HIS A 206 22.04 -4.50 -1.28
C HIS A 206 23.00 -3.31 -1.36
N LEU A 207 22.67 -2.21 -0.69
CA LEU A 207 23.44 -0.97 -0.76
C LEU A 207 24.80 -1.13 -0.08
N VAL A 208 24.82 -1.59 1.17
CA VAL A 208 26.05 -1.87 1.91
C VAL A 208 26.06 -3.36 2.27
N PRO A 209 27.14 -4.12 1.97
CA PRO A 209 28.44 -3.65 1.48
C PRO A 209 28.61 -3.68 -0.06
N ASN A 210 27.56 -3.82 -0.88
CA ASN A 210 27.77 -4.17 -2.29
C ASN A 210 27.89 -2.95 -3.22
N VAL A 211 26.96 -1.99 -3.13
CA VAL A 211 27.04 -0.74 -3.91
C VAL A 211 28.08 0.21 -3.29
N PHE A 212 28.09 0.30 -1.96
CA PHE A 212 29.00 1.10 -1.15
C PHE A 212 29.95 0.17 -0.39
N THR A 213 31.01 -0.25 -1.08
CA THR A 213 31.95 -1.27 -0.60
C THR A 213 32.92 -0.74 0.45
N THR A 214 33.19 0.56 0.47
CA THR A 214 34.11 1.20 1.41
C THR A 214 33.48 1.51 2.76
N GLU A 215 32.14 1.51 2.84
CA GLU A 215 31.34 1.90 4.02
C GLU A 215 30.80 0.69 4.80
N ALA A 216 31.37 -0.50 4.59
CA ALA A 216 30.97 -1.72 5.30
C ALA A 216 31.17 -1.62 6.83
N ARG A 217 32.04 -0.72 7.30
CA ARG A 217 32.26 -0.40 8.71
C ARG A 217 32.11 1.10 8.95
N ILE A 218 31.24 1.45 9.90
CA ILE A 218 30.92 2.83 10.27
C ILE A 218 31.38 3.13 11.69
N GLN A 219 31.74 4.39 11.95
CA GLN A 219 32.06 4.90 13.27
C GLN A 219 30.79 5.27 14.05
N GLY A 220 30.82 5.04 15.35
CA GLY A 220 29.75 5.43 16.26
C GLY A 220 29.59 6.95 16.35
N ALA A 221 28.35 7.40 16.60
CA ALA A 221 27.93 8.79 16.72
C ALA A 221 28.27 9.69 15.51
N GLN A 222 28.54 9.09 14.35
CA GLN A 222 28.77 9.79 13.09
C GLN A 222 27.66 9.44 12.08
N PRO A 223 26.99 10.43 11.47
CA PRO A 223 26.06 10.18 10.39
C PRO A 223 26.81 9.89 9.08
N TYR A 224 26.40 8.83 8.40
CA TYR A 224 26.82 8.46 7.05
C TYR A 224 25.70 8.76 6.06
N SER A 225 26.03 9.26 4.88
CA SER A 225 25.07 9.57 3.81
C SER A 225 25.34 8.76 2.55
N PHE A 226 24.28 8.20 1.96
CA PHE A 226 24.33 7.41 0.73
C PHE A 226 23.42 8.04 -0.32
N GLY A 227 23.89 8.14 -1.57
CA GLY A 227 23.12 8.79 -2.65
C GLY A 227 23.33 10.31 -2.77
N ALA A 228 24.21 10.89 -1.96
CA ALA A 228 24.58 12.31 -2.04
C ALA A 228 25.29 12.64 -3.36
N GLU A 229 25.32 13.93 -3.71
CA GLU A 229 26.02 14.40 -4.89
C GLU A 229 27.52 14.07 -4.81
N GLY A 230 28.06 13.49 -5.88
CA GLY A 230 29.46 13.06 -5.94
C GLY A 230 29.78 11.76 -5.18
N ALA A 231 28.77 11.06 -4.66
CA ALA A 231 28.94 9.70 -4.13
C ALA A 231 29.19 8.67 -5.26
N VAL A 232 29.70 7.50 -4.89
CA VAL A 232 29.94 6.37 -5.81
C VAL A 232 28.68 5.96 -6.59
N ALA A 233 27.52 6.08 -5.94
CA ALA A 233 26.22 5.86 -6.55
C ALA A 233 25.24 6.94 -6.10
N GLU A 234 24.45 7.45 -7.06
CA GLU A 234 23.37 8.39 -6.85
C GLU A 234 22.02 7.69 -7.06
N PHE A 235 21.04 7.96 -6.19
CA PHE A 235 19.71 7.38 -6.31
C PHE A 235 18.73 8.44 -6.80
N LYS A 236 18.11 8.15 -7.94
CA LYS A 236 16.98 8.91 -8.46
C LYS A 236 15.74 8.06 -8.40
N ILE A 237 14.65 8.65 -7.91
CA ILE A 237 13.35 8.00 -7.84
C ILE A 237 12.86 7.79 -9.27
N SER A 238 12.70 6.52 -9.64
CA SER A 238 12.24 6.12 -10.95
C SER A 238 11.08 5.14 -10.82
N PRO A 239 10.30 4.97 -11.88
CA PRO A 239 9.30 3.93 -11.88
C PRO A 239 9.91 2.54 -11.69
N PRO A 240 9.11 1.58 -11.19
CA PRO A 240 7.72 1.73 -10.78
C PRO A 240 7.62 2.24 -9.35
N PHE A 241 6.61 3.08 -9.12
CA PHE A 241 6.39 3.74 -7.83
C PHE A 241 5.51 2.91 -6.90
N GLY A 242 5.67 3.12 -5.59
CA GLY A 242 4.84 2.48 -4.58
C GLY A 242 5.42 2.57 -3.17
N ALA A 243 5.03 1.60 -2.36
CA ALA A 243 5.56 1.45 -1.02
C ALA A 243 6.94 0.78 -1.08
N GLU A 244 7.91 1.44 -0.46
CA GLU A 244 9.31 1.05 -0.46
C GLU A 244 9.87 1.12 0.96
N THR A 245 11.04 0.53 1.20
CA THR A 245 11.63 0.54 2.54
C THR A 245 13.14 0.48 2.49
N ILE A 246 13.79 1.38 3.23
CA ILE A 246 15.22 1.26 3.54
C ILE A 246 15.34 0.61 4.90
N ARG A 247 16.21 -0.40 4.99
CA ARG A 247 16.42 -1.17 6.20
C ARG A 247 17.91 -1.26 6.49
N ALA A 248 18.29 -0.91 7.70
CA ALA A 248 19.67 -1.00 8.16
C ALA A 248 19.77 -1.96 9.34
N TRP A 249 20.87 -2.69 9.35
CA TRP A 249 21.36 -3.43 10.50
C TRP A 249 22.77 -2.97 10.81
N ALA A 250 23.05 -2.85 12.09
CA ALA A 250 24.38 -2.58 12.59
C ALA A 250 24.79 -3.72 13.53
N SER A 251 26.01 -4.21 13.39
CA SER A 251 26.58 -5.18 14.32
C SER A 251 27.99 -4.80 14.75
N THR A 252 28.28 -4.91 16.05
CA THR A 252 29.65 -4.69 16.57
C THR A 252 30.62 -5.84 16.21
N VAL A 253 30.09 -6.91 15.61
CA VAL A 253 30.86 -8.03 15.05
C VAL A 253 30.53 -8.19 13.55
N PRO A 254 31.40 -8.80 12.74
CA PRO A 254 31.10 -9.03 11.32
C PRO A 254 29.80 -9.81 11.10
N PHE A 255 29.06 -9.46 10.04
CA PHE A 255 27.87 -10.21 9.63
C PHE A 255 28.21 -11.64 9.20
N ALA A 256 27.30 -12.57 9.49
CA ALA A 256 27.42 -13.94 9.01
C ALA A 256 27.29 -14.02 7.48
N ALA A 257 27.91 -15.03 6.87
CA ALA A 257 27.83 -15.30 5.43
C ALA A 257 26.38 -15.35 4.91
N ALA A 258 25.44 -15.87 5.72
CA ALA A 258 24.02 -15.96 5.37
C ALA A 258 23.31 -14.61 5.16
N LEU A 259 23.90 -13.50 5.59
CA LEU A 259 23.38 -12.14 5.39
C LEU A 259 24.23 -11.31 4.42
N THR A 260 25.25 -11.92 3.82
CA THR A 260 26.06 -11.30 2.77
C THR A 260 25.65 -11.92 1.45
N GLU A 261 25.01 -11.12 0.61
CA GLU A 261 24.65 -11.51 -0.75
C GLU A 261 25.78 -11.06 -1.67
N ALA A 262 26.21 -11.90 -2.61
CA ALA A 262 27.25 -11.53 -3.57
C ALA A 262 26.70 -10.60 -4.66
N ASP A 263 25.43 -10.81 -5.04
CA ASP A 263 24.74 -10.01 -6.03
C ASP A 263 24.29 -8.67 -5.44
N GLN A 264 24.28 -7.62 -6.26
CA GLN A 264 23.77 -6.30 -5.82
C GLN A 264 22.25 -6.27 -5.68
N VAL A 265 21.53 -7.13 -6.39
CA VAL A 265 20.06 -7.16 -6.41
C VAL A 265 19.58 -8.59 -6.24
N SER A 266 18.63 -8.79 -5.32
CA SER A 266 17.99 -10.08 -5.08
C SER A 266 16.46 -9.98 -5.16
N ASP A 267 15.81 -11.13 -5.24
CA ASP A 267 14.37 -11.22 -5.00
C ASP A 267 14.08 -10.94 -3.51
N ALA A 268 13.23 -9.95 -3.22
CA ALA A 268 13.05 -9.50 -1.85
C ALA A 268 12.29 -10.53 -0.99
N ALA A 269 11.40 -11.35 -1.57
CA ALA A 269 10.66 -12.34 -0.79
C ALA A 269 11.58 -13.48 -0.35
N ALA A 270 12.35 -14.03 -1.29
CA ALA A 270 13.34 -15.08 -0.98
C ALA A 270 14.37 -14.60 0.04
N TYR A 271 14.84 -13.35 -0.11
CA TYR A 271 15.81 -12.76 0.79
C TYR A 271 15.24 -12.50 2.19
N LEU A 272 13.99 -12.02 2.29
CA LEU A 272 13.36 -11.74 3.58
C LEU A 272 13.24 -12.99 4.45
N GLU A 273 12.95 -14.16 3.87
CA GLU A 273 12.89 -15.43 4.61
C GLU A 273 14.25 -15.80 5.25
N LYS A 274 15.36 -15.55 4.53
CA LYS A 274 16.72 -15.74 5.06
C LYS A 274 16.96 -14.81 6.25
N VAL A 275 16.65 -13.52 6.06
CA VAL A 275 16.82 -12.49 7.10
C VAL A 275 15.98 -12.83 8.34
N GLN A 276 14.71 -13.19 8.18
CA GLN A 276 13.84 -13.56 9.30
C GLN A 276 14.40 -14.73 10.11
N THR A 277 14.96 -15.74 9.45
CA THR A 277 15.59 -16.88 10.11
C THR A 277 16.77 -16.43 10.97
N VAL A 278 17.64 -15.55 10.46
CA VAL A 278 18.76 -15.01 11.23
C VAL A 278 18.26 -14.11 12.37
N MET A 279 17.31 -13.21 12.10
CA MET A 279 16.81 -12.25 13.08
C MET A 279 16.14 -12.91 14.28
N LYS A 280 15.45 -14.05 14.10
CA LYS A 280 14.90 -14.85 15.21
C LYS A 280 15.99 -15.25 16.22
N SER A 281 17.18 -15.60 15.74
CA SER A 281 18.33 -15.94 16.60
C SER A 281 19.03 -14.72 17.21
N LYS A 282 18.77 -13.52 16.67
CA LYS A 282 19.42 -12.26 17.06
C LYS A 282 18.55 -11.32 17.88
N ALA A 283 17.31 -11.71 18.15
CA ALA A 283 16.32 -10.88 18.85
C ALA A 283 16.79 -10.32 20.21
N HIS A 284 17.76 -10.98 20.86
CA HIS A 284 18.33 -10.59 22.16
C HIS A 284 19.85 -10.42 22.14
N ASP A 285 20.46 -10.32 20.95
CA ASP A 285 21.92 -10.23 20.83
C ASP A 285 22.40 -8.79 21.13
N PRO A 286 23.24 -8.57 22.16
CA PRO A 286 23.73 -7.23 22.53
C PRO A 286 24.61 -6.58 21.48
N THR A 287 25.08 -7.36 20.50
CA THR A 287 25.94 -6.88 19.43
C THR A 287 25.18 -6.30 18.25
N TRP A 288 23.84 -6.31 18.26
CA TRP A 288 22.99 -5.94 17.11
C TRP A 288 22.05 -4.76 17.37
N ALA A 289 21.80 -4.00 16.29
CA ALA A 289 20.77 -2.98 16.20
C ALA A 289 20.12 -3.02 14.80
N ALA A 290 18.84 -2.68 14.72
CA ALA A 290 18.09 -2.61 13.46
C ALA A 290 17.24 -1.34 13.42
N ALA A 291 17.10 -0.77 12.23
CA ALA A 291 16.26 0.40 11.99
C ALA A 291 15.75 0.38 10.56
N MET A 292 14.64 1.07 10.32
CA MET A 292 14.06 1.20 8.99
C MET A 292 13.38 2.54 8.79
N VAL A 293 13.25 2.94 7.54
CA VAL A 293 12.39 4.05 7.11
C VAL A 293 11.55 3.57 5.92
N ALA A 294 10.23 3.70 6.06
CA ALA A 294 9.29 3.43 4.98
C ALA A 294 9.23 4.64 4.05
N LEU A 295 9.20 4.39 2.75
CA LEU A 295 9.10 5.40 1.71
C LEU A 295 7.82 5.17 0.92
N GLN A 296 7.25 6.27 0.43
CA GLN A 296 6.21 6.23 -0.59
C GLN A 296 6.75 6.98 -1.80
N THR A 297 6.84 6.31 -2.95
CA THR A 297 7.24 6.93 -4.22
C THR A 297 6.00 7.14 -5.10
N SER A 298 6.04 8.14 -5.98
CA SER A 298 4.96 8.45 -6.93
C SER A 298 5.46 9.36 -8.07
N ASN A 299 4.74 9.42 -9.19
CA ASN A 299 4.95 10.49 -10.18
C ASN A 299 4.22 11.78 -9.75
N LYS A 300 4.40 12.85 -10.51
CA LYS A 300 3.78 14.16 -10.23
C LYS A 300 2.27 14.12 -10.41
N GLU A 301 1.80 13.42 -11.43
CA GLU A 301 0.41 13.33 -11.84
C GLU A 301 -0.45 12.61 -10.78
N ASP A 302 -0.01 11.45 -10.31
CA ASP A 302 -0.67 10.62 -9.31
C ASP A 302 -0.83 11.36 -7.99
N LEU A 303 0.19 12.13 -7.59
CA LEU A 303 0.11 12.94 -6.39
C LEU A 303 -0.85 14.10 -6.51
N GLN A 304 -0.94 14.72 -7.69
CA GLN A 304 -1.93 15.74 -7.92
C GLN A 304 -3.34 15.14 -7.81
N VAL A 305 -3.59 13.99 -8.43
CA VAL A 305 -4.87 13.28 -8.34
C VAL A 305 -5.19 12.87 -6.90
N ALA A 306 -4.21 12.37 -6.15
CA ALA A 306 -4.38 12.01 -4.75
C ALA A 306 -4.75 13.22 -3.88
N ARG A 307 -4.05 14.35 -4.05
CA ARG A 307 -4.36 15.61 -3.35
C ARG A 307 -5.74 16.14 -3.67
N GLU A 308 -6.12 16.15 -4.96
CA GLU A 308 -7.47 16.57 -5.37
C GLU A 308 -8.56 15.67 -4.78
N ARG A 309 -8.30 14.35 -4.71
CA ARG A 309 -9.22 13.40 -4.09
C ARG A 309 -9.35 13.64 -2.59
N GLU A 310 -8.24 13.81 -1.88
CA GLU A 310 -8.23 14.14 -0.45
C GLU A 310 -8.97 15.45 -0.18
N GLU A 311 -8.76 16.47 -1.01
CA GLU A 311 -9.47 17.75 -0.89
C GLU A 311 -10.98 17.58 -1.11
N ARG A 312 -11.39 16.80 -2.12
CA ARG A 312 -12.81 16.46 -2.34
C ARG A 312 -13.39 15.70 -1.16
N GLU A 313 -12.65 14.77 -0.58
CA GLU A 313 -13.08 14.00 0.60
C GLU A 313 -13.15 14.88 1.86
N ARG A 314 -12.21 15.81 2.05
CA ARG A 314 -12.22 16.78 3.15
C ARG A 314 -13.41 17.74 3.04
N LYS A 315 -13.69 18.22 1.82
CA LYS A 315 -14.90 19.01 1.51
C LYS A 315 -16.18 18.22 1.81
N LYS A 316 -16.23 16.92 1.48
CA LYS A 316 -17.36 16.04 1.82
C LYS A 316 -17.53 15.82 3.33
N ARG A 317 -16.44 15.80 4.10
CA ARG A 317 -16.45 15.67 5.56
C ARG A 317 -16.81 16.96 6.30
N GLY A 318 -16.95 18.09 5.59
CA GLY A 318 -17.23 19.39 6.21
C GLY A 318 -16.04 19.98 6.97
N GLU A 319 -14.85 19.42 6.82
CA GLU A 319 -13.59 19.86 7.46
C GLU A 319 -12.94 21.04 6.68
N GLY A 320 -13.79 21.95 6.22
CA GLY A 320 -13.42 23.10 5.40
C GLY A 320 -14.14 24.35 5.85
N ARG A 321 -13.85 24.80 7.08
CA ARG A 321 -13.98 26.19 7.52
C ARG A 321 -12.79 26.54 8.38
#